data_AF-A0A1J5F150-F1
#
_entry.id   AF-A0A1J5F150-F1
#
_cell.length_a   1.000
_cell.length_b   1.000
_cell.length_c   1.000
_cell.angle_alpha   90.00
_cell.angle_beta   90.00
_cell.angle_gamma   90.00
#
_symmetry.space_group_name_H-M   'P 1'
#
loop_
_entity.id
_entity.type
_entity.pdbx_description
1 polymer ?
#
loop_
_entity_poly.entity_id
_entity_poly.type
_entity_poly.pdbx_seq_one_letter_code
_entity_poly.pdbx_strand_id
1 'polypeptide(L)'
;MYKVQKTVSIIMVGVLLSSFSTSFAFTNKETVITSIDTLNTSISTSIADKEKTLSTRANELGNRYDTAIGSLGYQSSEVEALTSIQKLAVPSFHQDISKAFLDLKQNILQDIKATQSELTRLHDEIALGYTNLSNAQKLSYDAKIADIQNKYTAFLSGSTNSIDTFTATFSGRVVSDTTLVEKMMIENKPYILFIQGVRSGYAGVDEKKANLFTQKEILEKQILPKVQGGFLAFTTNKKTFTDAIRKDLNSGLEQSMKQERLKKQEVELRAYIETIMSKWNEYLTQNFGQDDELISTTQDLGNIITLEDTLHNRIYDTTGNIQSLDMSGSSLLLTDINKMNGDMGHINTILQNIIASYSTGNVLSSLNDRLITAYQTELTVYRADFTKLLEERLNTTLLEEKNHTQTLALLDQEEQILKQNLETATSADFTEQLVNNFITKINTLTKADGKADTLKKSQILKNRYMRIVVQKKIDNEAFIPYYGIRNTLDASLAQIFISLENKVGKDTLVIKFPTITDKIDTLLQRTTISPKMRYSLLVVQSNIFQYLEDATK
;
A
#
# COMPACT_ATOMS: atom_id res chain seq x y z
N MET A 1 68.82 5.48 -10.92
CA MET A 1 69.12 5.14 -9.51
C MET A 1 69.29 3.63 -9.25
N TYR A 2 68.53 2.73 -9.89
CA TYR A 2 68.63 1.26 -9.67
C TYR A 2 69.99 0.59 -9.97
N LYS A 3 70.78 1.09 -10.93
CA LYS A 3 72.13 0.55 -11.21
C LYS A 3 73.15 0.88 -10.11
N VAL A 4 72.99 1.99 -9.39
CA VAL A 4 73.95 2.44 -8.38
C VAL A 4 73.82 1.60 -7.09
N GLN A 5 72.61 1.26 -6.65
CA GLN A 5 72.39 0.39 -5.47
C GLN A 5 72.88 -1.05 -5.68
N LYS A 6 72.64 -1.66 -6.85
CA LYS A 6 73.17 -3.01 -7.16
C LYS A 6 74.70 -3.06 -7.08
N THR A 7 75.36 -1.97 -7.49
CA THR A 7 76.81 -1.89 -7.49
C THR A 7 77.35 -1.65 -6.07
N VAL A 8 76.64 -0.88 -5.23
CA VAL A 8 77.07 -0.63 -3.84
C VAL A 8 76.93 -1.87 -2.96
N SER A 9 75.86 -2.67 -3.04
CA SER A 9 75.73 -3.89 -2.21
C SER A 9 76.69 -5.01 -2.64
N ILE A 10 76.95 -5.17 -3.95
CA ILE A 10 77.92 -6.15 -4.47
C ILE A 10 79.36 -5.69 -4.16
N ILE A 11 79.65 -4.39 -4.22
CA ILE A 11 80.96 -3.85 -3.81
C ILE A 11 81.16 -3.99 -2.29
N MET A 12 80.15 -3.72 -1.45
CA MET A 12 80.29 -3.85 0.01
C MET A 12 80.50 -5.32 0.44
N VAL A 13 79.76 -6.26 -0.17
CA VAL A 13 79.92 -7.71 0.07
C VAL A 13 81.22 -8.24 -0.54
N GLY A 14 81.62 -7.77 -1.72
CA GLY A 14 82.89 -8.12 -2.37
C GLY A 14 84.11 -7.59 -1.60
N VAL A 15 84.02 -6.37 -1.05
CA VAL A 15 85.05 -5.77 -0.20
C VAL A 15 85.15 -6.52 1.13
N LEU A 16 84.03 -6.94 1.73
CA LEU A 16 84.00 -7.75 2.96
C LEU A 16 84.53 -9.18 2.75
N LEU A 17 84.24 -9.83 1.62
CA LEU A 17 84.81 -11.14 1.29
C LEU A 17 86.32 -11.04 1.00
N SER A 18 86.79 -9.92 0.47
CA SER A 18 88.22 -9.70 0.16
C SER A 18 89.09 -9.36 1.38
N SER A 19 88.51 -8.93 2.51
CA SER A 19 89.25 -8.63 3.74
C SER A 19 89.62 -9.86 4.59
N PHE A 20 89.25 -11.08 4.15
CA PHE A 20 89.47 -12.32 4.89
C PHE A 20 90.53 -13.25 4.28
N SER A 21 91.46 -12.73 3.48
CA SER A 21 92.51 -13.52 2.83
C SER A 21 93.68 -13.93 3.73
N THR A 22 93.63 -13.63 5.03
CA THR A 22 94.68 -14.00 6.00
C THR A 22 94.13 -15.00 7.03
N SER A 23 94.81 -16.14 7.21
CA SER A 23 94.46 -17.14 8.23
C SER A 23 94.29 -16.49 9.61
N PHE A 24 93.14 -16.73 10.25
CA PHE A 24 92.80 -16.24 11.59
C PHE A 24 93.56 -16.97 12.71
N ALA A 25 94.18 -18.11 12.39
CA ALA A 25 95.03 -18.88 13.30
C ALA A 25 96.19 -18.09 13.91
N PHE A 26 96.54 -16.92 13.33
CA PHE A 26 97.62 -16.04 13.80
C PHE A 26 97.16 -14.62 14.21
N THR A 27 95.86 -14.32 14.20
CA THR A 27 95.31 -13.03 14.65
C THR A 27 94.84 -13.10 16.11
N ASN A 28 94.80 -11.95 16.80
CA ASN A 28 94.26 -11.88 18.16
C ASN A 28 92.74 -12.14 18.19
N LYS A 29 92.24 -12.54 19.35
CA LYS A 29 90.83 -12.90 19.60
C LYS A 29 89.86 -11.84 19.10
N GLU A 30 90.19 -10.58 19.33
CA GLU A 30 89.36 -9.41 19.02
C GLU A 30 89.10 -9.28 17.51
N THR A 31 90.11 -9.61 16.69
CA THR A 31 89.99 -9.58 15.22
C THR A 31 89.04 -10.66 14.71
N VAL A 32 89.09 -11.87 15.29
CA VAL A 32 88.20 -12.98 14.91
C VAL A 32 86.76 -12.68 15.30
N ILE A 33 86.53 -12.16 16.51
CA ILE A 33 85.20 -11.73 16.98
C ILE A 33 84.62 -10.66 16.05
N THR A 34 85.38 -9.61 15.76
CA THR A 34 84.94 -8.52 14.86
C THR A 34 84.55 -9.05 13.48
N SER A 35 85.28 -10.05 12.98
CA SER A 35 85.03 -10.69 11.69
C SER A 35 83.74 -11.52 11.68
N ILE A 36 83.50 -12.25 12.76
CA ILE A 36 82.27 -13.01 12.97
C ILE A 36 81.07 -12.06 13.07
N ASP A 37 81.17 -10.97 13.84
CA ASP A 37 80.10 -9.97 13.99
C ASP A 37 79.77 -9.30 12.66
N THR A 38 80.79 -9.01 11.87
CA THR A 38 80.64 -8.41 10.54
C THR A 38 79.94 -9.37 9.58
N LEU A 39 80.31 -10.65 9.61
CA LEU A 39 79.67 -11.69 8.79
C LEU A 39 78.22 -11.92 9.25
N ASN A 40 77.95 -11.95 10.54
CA ASN A 40 76.61 -12.09 11.11
C ASN A 40 75.70 -10.89 10.75
N THR A 41 76.24 -9.67 10.80
CA THR A 41 75.56 -8.46 10.34
C THR A 41 75.25 -8.55 8.84
N SER A 42 76.22 -8.98 8.03
CA SER A 42 76.05 -9.13 6.58
C SER A 42 74.98 -10.17 6.22
N ILE A 43 74.96 -11.30 6.94
CA ILE A 43 73.92 -12.33 6.80
C ILE A 43 72.54 -11.75 7.17
N SER A 44 72.44 -11.05 8.31
CA SER A 44 71.18 -10.43 8.78
C SER A 44 70.63 -9.41 7.79
N THR A 45 71.47 -8.50 7.31
CA THR A 45 71.09 -7.49 6.31
C THR A 45 70.66 -8.16 5.01
N SER A 46 71.39 -9.17 4.54
CA SER A 46 71.04 -9.88 3.31
C SER A 46 69.73 -10.64 3.42
N ILE A 47 69.44 -11.27 4.56
CA ILE A 47 68.14 -11.90 4.83
C ILE A 47 67.03 -10.87 4.69
N ALA A 48 67.13 -9.75 5.40
CA ALA A 48 66.12 -8.68 5.38
C ALA A 48 65.93 -8.11 3.97
N ASP A 49 67.02 -7.86 3.23
CA ASP A 49 66.98 -7.35 1.86
C ASP A 49 66.32 -8.34 0.89
N LYS A 50 66.59 -9.65 1.02
CA LYS A 50 65.97 -10.68 0.18
C LYS A 50 64.49 -10.86 0.49
N GLU A 51 64.10 -10.89 1.76
CA GLU A 51 62.69 -10.91 2.16
C GLU A 51 61.93 -9.70 1.62
N LYS A 52 62.50 -8.50 1.78
CA LYS A 52 61.92 -7.26 1.27
C LYS A 52 61.81 -7.26 -0.25
N THR A 53 62.86 -7.72 -0.95
CA THR A 53 62.85 -7.81 -2.41
C THR A 53 61.77 -8.78 -2.88
N LEU A 54 61.68 -9.96 -2.28
CA LEU A 54 60.67 -10.97 -2.62
C LEU A 54 59.24 -10.46 -2.36
N SER A 55 59.01 -9.82 -1.21
CA SER A 55 57.72 -9.18 -0.89
C SER A 55 57.35 -8.08 -1.89
N THR A 56 58.32 -7.23 -2.26
CA THR A 56 58.13 -6.18 -3.28
C THR A 56 57.75 -6.80 -4.63
N ARG A 57 58.45 -7.85 -5.06
CA ARG A 57 58.14 -8.55 -6.32
C ARG A 57 56.76 -9.20 -6.32
N ALA A 58 56.37 -9.85 -5.22
CA ALA A 58 55.05 -10.43 -5.09
C ALA A 58 53.94 -9.37 -5.22
N ASN A 59 54.08 -8.24 -4.54
CA ASN A 59 53.12 -7.12 -4.62
C ASN A 59 53.09 -6.48 -6.02
N GLU A 60 54.26 -6.26 -6.65
CA GLU A 60 54.34 -5.73 -8.02
C GLU A 60 53.60 -6.65 -9.02
N LEU A 61 53.72 -7.96 -8.86
CA LEU A 61 53.06 -8.95 -9.70
C LEU A 61 51.55 -9.00 -9.46
N GLY A 62 51.09 -8.95 -8.21
CA GLY A 62 49.66 -8.82 -7.87
C GLY A 62 49.04 -7.58 -8.50
N ASN A 63 49.67 -6.41 -8.32
CA ASN A 63 49.18 -5.16 -8.91
C ASN A 63 49.18 -5.17 -10.45
N ARG A 64 50.17 -5.83 -11.07
CA ARG A 64 50.22 -6.01 -12.53
C ARG A 64 49.08 -6.88 -13.03
N TYR A 65 48.77 -7.96 -12.32
CA TYR A 65 47.60 -8.80 -12.60
C TYR A 65 46.31 -7.98 -12.46
N ASP A 66 46.15 -7.22 -11.36
CA ASP A 66 44.97 -6.39 -11.14
C ASP A 66 44.76 -5.34 -12.23
N THR A 67 45.84 -4.71 -12.68
CA THR A 67 45.80 -3.75 -13.77
C THR A 67 45.37 -4.42 -15.09
N ALA A 68 45.88 -5.62 -15.36
CA ALA A 68 45.53 -6.38 -16.55
C ALA A 68 44.05 -6.78 -16.55
N ILE A 69 43.54 -7.32 -15.44
CA ILE A 69 42.12 -7.66 -15.29
C ILE A 69 41.24 -6.40 -15.37
N GLY A 70 41.63 -5.31 -14.71
CA GLY A 70 40.94 -4.03 -14.78
C GLY A 70 40.82 -3.48 -16.20
N SER A 71 41.84 -3.69 -17.04
CA SER A 71 41.81 -3.28 -18.46
C SER A 71 40.78 -4.05 -19.31
N LEU A 72 40.39 -5.25 -18.86
CA LEU A 72 39.30 -6.03 -19.47
C LEU A 72 37.90 -5.55 -19.02
N GLY A 73 37.82 -4.58 -18.11
CA GLY A 73 36.56 -4.08 -17.56
C GLY A 73 36.00 -4.91 -16.40
N TYR A 74 36.83 -5.78 -15.80
CA TYR A 74 36.45 -6.63 -14.67
C TYR A 74 37.18 -6.23 -13.39
N GLN A 75 36.61 -6.54 -12.23
CA GLN A 75 37.32 -6.44 -10.96
C GLN A 75 38.05 -7.75 -10.65
N SER A 76 39.30 -7.71 -10.19
CA SER A 76 40.04 -8.93 -9.84
C SER A 76 39.35 -9.77 -8.77
N SER A 77 38.72 -9.12 -7.79
CA SER A 77 37.93 -9.78 -6.75
C SER A 77 36.70 -10.51 -7.31
N GLU A 78 36.11 -10.02 -8.40
CA GLU A 78 35.03 -10.70 -9.11
C GLU A 78 35.54 -11.96 -9.80
N VAL A 79 36.69 -11.88 -10.48
CA VAL A 79 37.34 -13.03 -11.13
C VAL A 79 37.71 -14.11 -10.13
N GLU A 80 38.24 -13.73 -8.96
CA GLU A 80 38.58 -14.67 -7.89
C GLU A 80 37.35 -15.32 -7.26
N ALA A 81 36.29 -14.53 -7.02
CA ALA A 81 35.03 -15.07 -6.51
C ALA A 81 34.39 -16.06 -7.50
N LEU A 82 34.42 -15.76 -8.80
CA LEU A 82 33.90 -16.68 -9.82
C LEU A 82 34.76 -17.93 -9.99
N THR A 83 36.07 -17.80 -9.76
CA THR A 83 37.02 -18.91 -9.75
C THR A 83 36.79 -19.84 -8.55
N SER A 84 36.57 -19.28 -7.35
CA SER A 84 36.37 -20.07 -6.12
C SER A 84 35.11 -20.93 -6.17
N ILE A 85 34.06 -20.47 -6.86
CA ILE A 85 32.83 -21.24 -7.11
C ILE A 85 32.90 -22.10 -8.39
N GLN A 86 34.09 -22.26 -8.98
CA GLN A 86 34.37 -23.09 -10.16
C GLN A 86 33.59 -22.68 -11.42
N LYS A 87 33.16 -21.42 -11.53
CA LYS A 87 32.46 -20.89 -12.72
C LYS A 87 33.43 -20.28 -13.72
N LEU A 88 34.61 -19.85 -13.25
CA LEU A 88 35.78 -19.66 -14.08
C LEU A 88 36.77 -20.78 -13.77
N ALA A 89 37.16 -21.53 -14.81
CA ALA A 89 38.22 -22.52 -14.70
C ALA A 89 39.60 -21.86 -14.87
N VAL A 90 39.86 -20.81 -14.08
CA VAL A 90 41.12 -20.05 -14.07
C VAL A 90 41.85 -20.37 -12.75
N PRO A 91 43.18 -20.51 -12.71
CA PRO A 91 43.92 -20.60 -11.46
C PRO A 91 43.83 -19.33 -10.60
N SER A 92 43.79 -19.46 -9.27
CA SER A 92 43.73 -18.30 -8.36
C SER A 92 45.09 -17.61 -8.25
N PHE A 93 45.28 -16.51 -8.99
CA PHE A 93 46.58 -15.83 -9.10
C PHE A 93 47.10 -15.32 -7.74
N HIS A 94 46.28 -14.60 -6.94
CA HIS A 94 46.74 -14.07 -5.66
C HIS A 94 46.96 -15.15 -4.60
N GLN A 95 46.18 -16.23 -4.62
CA GLN A 95 46.41 -17.34 -3.72
C GLN A 95 47.71 -18.05 -4.06
N ASP A 96 47.96 -18.30 -5.34
CA ASP A 96 49.16 -18.99 -5.81
C ASP A 96 50.42 -18.15 -5.57
N ILE A 97 50.37 -16.84 -5.82
CA ILE A 97 51.51 -15.96 -5.57
C ILE A 97 51.80 -15.82 -4.07
N SER A 98 50.77 -15.75 -3.24
CA SER A 98 50.91 -15.71 -1.79
C SER A 98 51.53 -17.00 -1.25
N LYS A 99 51.05 -18.16 -1.71
CA LYS A 99 51.61 -19.46 -1.34
C LYS A 99 53.05 -19.60 -1.81
N ALA A 100 53.33 -19.33 -3.08
CA ALA A 100 54.68 -19.42 -3.62
C ALA A 100 55.64 -18.42 -2.96
N PHE A 101 55.16 -17.24 -2.59
CA PHE A 101 55.90 -16.26 -1.78
C PHE A 101 56.30 -16.83 -0.42
N LEU A 102 55.34 -17.42 0.32
CA LEU A 102 55.59 -18.01 1.64
C LEU A 102 56.56 -19.20 1.56
N ASP A 103 56.33 -20.10 0.60
CA ASP A 103 57.19 -21.28 0.37
C ASP A 103 58.61 -20.84 0.01
N LEU A 104 58.76 -19.88 -0.89
CA LEU A 104 60.07 -19.37 -1.29
C LEU A 104 60.76 -18.60 -0.17
N LYS A 105 60.02 -17.82 0.61
CA LYS A 105 60.54 -17.15 1.80
C LYS A 105 61.09 -18.18 2.79
N GLN A 106 60.35 -19.26 3.07
CA GLN A 106 60.83 -20.31 3.96
C GLN A 106 62.08 -21.00 3.42
N ASN A 107 62.07 -21.38 2.13
CA ASN A 107 63.17 -22.09 1.48
C ASN A 107 64.46 -21.24 1.40
N ILE A 108 64.34 -19.95 1.11
CA ILE A 108 65.50 -19.04 1.08
C ILE A 108 66.13 -18.91 2.47
N LEU A 109 65.32 -18.98 3.54
CA LEU A 109 65.78 -18.66 4.90
C LEU A 109 66.26 -19.86 5.72
N GLN A 110 65.81 -21.07 5.40
CA GLN A 110 66.04 -22.25 6.24
C GLN A 110 67.53 -22.53 6.48
N ASP A 111 68.34 -22.56 5.42
CA ASP A 111 69.77 -22.92 5.51
C ASP A 111 70.63 -21.79 6.05
N ILE A 112 70.29 -20.54 5.69
CA ILE A 112 71.08 -19.37 6.12
C ILE A 112 70.86 -19.02 7.59
N LYS A 113 69.67 -19.28 8.15
CA LYS A 113 69.40 -19.12 9.60
C LYS A 113 70.15 -20.14 10.45
N ALA A 114 70.27 -21.39 9.98
CA ALA A 114 71.10 -22.40 10.63
C ALA A 114 72.58 -22.00 10.60
N THR A 115 73.05 -21.52 9.45
CA THR A 115 74.41 -20.97 9.27
C THR A 115 74.66 -19.77 10.21
N GLN A 116 73.66 -18.91 10.40
CA GLN A 116 73.72 -17.78 11.32
C GLN A 116 73.82 -18.23 12.78
N SER A 117 73.03 -19.23 13.20
CA SER A 117 73.10 -19.79 14.55
C SER A 117 74.42 -20.50 14.83
N GLU A 118 74.97 -21.19 13.82
CA GLU A 118 76.31 -21.78 13.90
C GLU A 118 77.37 -20.69 14.07
N LEU A 119 77.26 -19.58 13.35
CA LEU A 119 78.15 -18.43 13.47
C LEU A 119 78.08 -17.78 14.86
N THR A 120 76.88 -17.62 15.44
CA THR A 120 76.70 -17.13 16.82
C THR A 120 77.30 -18.09 17.85
N ARG A 121 77.14 -19.40 17.67
CA ARG A 121 77.79 -20.39 18.56
C ARG A 121 79.31 -20.29 18.49
N LEU A 122 79.88 -20.14 17.29
CA LEU A 122 81.33 -19.97 17.12
C LEU A 122 81.82 -18.67 17.75
N HIS A 123 81.05 -17.58 17.64
CA HIS A 123 81.34 -16.33 18.34
C HIS A 123 81.53 -16.57 19.84
N ASP A 124 80.56 -17.24 20.49
CA ASP A 124 80.57 -17.46 21.94
C ASP A 124 81.71 -18.40 22.37
N GLU A 125 81.99 -19.45 21.60
CA GLU A 125 83.11 -20.37 21.84
C GLU A 125 84.47 -19.65 21.76
N ILE A 126 84.63 -18.75 20.79
CA ILE A 126 85.83 -17.93 20.63
C ILE A 126 85.92 -16.87 21.76
N ALA A 127 84.80 -16.26 22.14
CA ALA A 127 84.74 -15.29 23.23
C ALA A 127 85.17 -15.89 24.58
N LEU A 128 84.87 -17.16 24.84
CA LEU A 128 85.14 -17.81 26.13
C LEU A 128 86.51 -18.50 26.24
N GLY A 129 87.10 -18.97 25.13
CA GLY A 129 88.26 -19.89 25.20
C GLY A 129 89.44 -19.62 24.25
N TYR A 130 89.35 -18.65 23.33
CA TYR A 130 90.27 -18.58 22.18
C TYR A 130 91.77 -18.39 22.50
N THR A 131 92.09 -17.70 23.59
CA THR A 131 93.50 -17.40 23.99
C THR A 131 94.26 -18.65 24.45
N ASN A 132 93.55 -19.69 24.88
CA ASN A 132 94.12 -20.93 25.43
C ASN A 132 94.09 -22.09 24.41
N LEU A 133 93.66 -21.84 23.17
CA LEU A 133 93.59 -22.85 22.11
C LEU A 133 94.96 -23.08 21.45
N SER A 134 95.24 -24.34 21.13
CA SER A 134 96.37 -24.71 20.27
C SER A 134 96.17 -24.19 18.84
N ASN A 135 97.25 -24.06 18.08
CA ASN A 135 97.19 -23.63 16.68
C ASN A 135 96.32 -24.54 15.81
N ALA A 136 96.33 -25.87 16.07
CA ALA A 136 95.47 -26.82 15.38
C ALA A 136 93.98 -26.58 15.65
N GLN A 137 93.62 -26.21 16.88
CA GLN A 137 92.24 -25.86 17.23
C GLN A 137 91.81 -24.53 16.59
N LYS A 138 92.69 -23.53 16.54
CA LYS A 138 92.41 -22.26 15.85
C LYS A 138 92.17 -22.45 14.35
N LEU A 139 93.02 -23.24 13.67
CA LEU A 139 92.81 -23.62 12.26
C LEU A 139 91.48 -24.33 12.02
N SER A 140 90.96 -25.08 13.00
CA SER A 140 89.62 -25.68 12.90
C SER A 140 88.50 -24.64 12.94
N TYR A 141 88.64 -23.56 13.72
CA TYR A 141 87.69 -22.45 13.72
C TYR A 141 87.75 -21.66 12.39
N ASP A 142 88.94 -21.41 11.85
CA ASP A 142 89.13 -20.79 10.53
C ASP A 142 88.36 -21.57 9.45
N ALA A 143 88.50 -22.89 9.43
CA ALA A 143 87.82 -23.76 8.47
C ALA A 143 86.29 -23.68 8.60
N LYS A 144 85.75 -23.60 9.83
CA LYS A 144 84.31 -23.46 10.08
C LYS A 144 83.78 -22.09 9.66
N ILE A 145 84.53 -21.02 9.92
CA ILE A 145 84.16 -19.66 9.48
C ILE A 145 84.19 -19.58 7.95
N ALA A 146 85.19 -20.18 7.30
CA ALA A 146 85.27 -20.26 5.84
C ALA A 146 84.11 -21.08 5.23
N ASP A 147 83.69 -22.17 5.88
CA ASP A 147 82.50 -22.93 5.46
C ASP A 147 81.22 -22.09 5.53
N ILE A 148 81.04 -21.32 6.62
CA ILE A 148 79.92 -20.38 6.78
C ILE A 148 79.96 -19.29 5.69
N GLN A 149 81.14 -18.77 5.34
CA GLN A 149 81.30 -17.81 4.24
C GLN A 149 80.91 -18.41 2.88
N ASN A 150 81.30 -19.66 2.62
CA ASN A 150 80.91 -20.37 1.41
C ASN A 150 79.39 -20.58 1.34
N LYS A 151 78.77 -20.98 2.46
CA LYS A 151 77.30 -21.10 2.59
C LYS A 151 76.60 -19.76 2.38
N TYR A 152 77.13 -18.67 2.93
CA TYR A 152 76.60 -17.32 2.71
C TYR A 152 76.71 -16.88 1.23
N THR A 153 77.82 -17.18 0.56
CA THR A 153 78.01 -16.88 -0.87
C THR A 153 77.06 -17.68 -1.76
N ALA A 154 76.87 -18.97 -1.43
CA ALA A 154 75.87 -19.82 -2.08
C ALA A 154 74.45 -19.30 -1.85
N PHE A 155 74.13 -18.82 -0.64
CA PHE A 155 72.85 -18.18 -0.33
C PHE A 155 72.63 -16.91 -1.18
N LEU A 156 73.62 -16.03 -1.32
CA LEU A 156 73.47 -14.79 -2.11
C LEU A 156 73.15 -15.05 -3.58
N SER A 157 73.85 -16.00 -4.19
CA SER A 157 73.64 -16.40 -5.58
C SER A 157 72.35 -17.19 -5.76
N GLY A 158 72.09 -18.17 -4.89
CA GLY A 158 70.89 -19.01 -4.92
C GLY A 158 69.60 -18.23 -4.68
N SER A 159 69.57 -17.36 -3.65
CA SER A 159 68.38 -16.55 -3.32
C SER A 159 68.00 -15.57 -4.44
N THR A 160 69.00 -15.01 -5.15
CA THR A 160 68.75 -14.12 -6.28
C THR A 160 68.11 -14.87 -7.45
N ASN A 161 68.69 -16.01 -7.84
CA ASN A 161 68.12 -16.85 -8.91
C ASN A 161 66.71 -17.35 -8.55
N SER A 162 66.48 -17.71 -7.30
CA SER A 162 65.17 -18.12 -6.78
C SER A 162 64.11 -17.01 -6.90
N ILE A 163 64.45 -15.77 -6.49
CA ILE A 163 63.55 -14.61 -6.63
C ILE A 163 63.31 -14.26 -8.10
N ASP A 164 64.34 -14.34 -8.95
CA ASP A 164 64.21 -14.07 -10.38
C ASP A 164 63.35 -15.13 -11.08
N THR A 165 63.48 -16.41 -10.71
CA THR A 165 62.65 -17.51 -11.22
C THR A 165 61.19 -17.35 -10.81
N PHE A 166 60.94 -16.98 -9.54
CA PHE A 166 59.60 -16.61 -9.06
C PHE A 166 59.01 -15.46 -9.87
N THR A 167 59.81 -14.40 -10.08
CA THR A 167 59.36 -13.22 -10.83
C THR A 167 59.02 -13.55 -12.28
N ALA A 168 59.85 -14.39 -12.93
CA ALA A 168 59.63 -14.83 -14.30
C ALA A 168 58.38 -15.72 -14.44
N THR A 169 58.21 -16.68 -13.53
CA THR A 169 57.06 -17.60 -13.50
C THR A 169 55.75 -16.83 -13.39
N PHE A 170 55.63 -15.94 -12.41
CA PHE A 170 54.40 -15.19 -12.21
C PHE A 170 54.21 -14.08 -13.24
N SER A 171 55.28 -13.50 -13.82
CA SER A 171 55.14 -12.59 -14.96
C SER A 171 54.56 -13.29 -16.18
N GLY A 172 54.97 -14.54 -16.45
CA GLY A 172 54.37 -15.36 -17.51
C GLY A 172 52.91 -15.66 -17.23
N ARG A 173 52.59 -15.97 -15.97
CA ARG A 173 51.21 -16.22 -15.53
C ARG A 173 50.29 -15.01 -15.63
N VAL A 174 50.77 -13.78 -15.36
CA VAL A 174 49.95 -12.58 -15.58
C VAL A 174 49.38 -12.58 -17.00
N VAL A 175 50.19 -12.91 -18.00
CA VAL A 175 49.76 -12.92 -19.41
C VAL A 175 48.81 -14.10 -19.69
N SER A 176 49.19 -15.32 -19.30
CA SER A 176 48.38 -16.51 -19.59
C SER A 176 47.04 -16.49 -18.86
N ASP A 177 47.04 -16.12 -17.58
CA ASP A 177 45.87 -16.14 -16.72
C ASP A 177 44.92 -15.01 -17.15
N THR A 178 45.43 -13.82 -17.51
CA THR A 178 44.59 -12.73 -18.10
C THR A 178 43.91 -13.17 -19.40
N THR A 179 44.64 -13.83 -20.30
CA THR A 179 44.07 -14.34 -21.57
C THR A 179 43.00 -15.39 -21.30
N LEU A 180 43.23 -16.27 -20.32
CA LEU A 180 42.26 -17.28 -19.93
C LEU A 180 41.03 -16.66 -19.28
N VAL A 181 41.18 -15.63 -18.44
CA VAL A 181 40.07 -14.87 -17.87
C VAL A 181 39.25 -14.23 -18.99
N GLU A 182 39.87 -13.49 -19.91
CA GLU A 182 39.15 -12.88 -21.04
C GLU A 182 38.32 -13.91 -21.81
N LYS A 183 38.93 -15.03 -22.18
CA LYS A 183 38.25 -16.14 -22.86
C LYS A 183 37.08 -16.68 -22.05
N MET A 184 37.31 -17.04 -20.79
CA MET A 184 36.29 -17.64 -19.92
C MET A 184 35.15 -16.66 -19.62
N MET A 185 35.45 -15.36 -19.51
CA MET A 185 34.44 -14.31 -19.31
C MET A 185 33.57 -14.10 -20.55
N ILE A 186 34.14 -14.24 -21.75
CA ILE A 186 33.37 -14.22 -23.00
C ILE A 186 32.48 -15.47 -23.11
N GLU A 187 33.05 -16.66 -22.87
CA GLU A 187 32.33 -17.94 -22.95
C GLU A 187 31.17 -18.01 -21.93
N ASN A 188 31.32 -17.40 -20.76
CA ASN A 188 30.32 -17.38 -19.69
C ASN A 188 29.55 -16.05 -19.59
N LYS A 189 29.63 -15.18 -20.61
CA LYS A 189 29.07 -13.82 -20.58
C LYS A 189 27.62 -13.73 -20.07
N PRO A 190 26.67 -14.58 -20.50
CA PRO A 190 25.29 -14.54 -19.98
C PRO A 190 25.19 -14.80 -18.47
N TYR A 191 26.01 -15.73 -17.95
CA TYR A 191 26.04 -16.07 -16.54
C TYR A 191 26.64 -14.95 -15.68
N ILE A 192 27.70 -14.31 -16.18
CA ILE A 192 28.36 -13.17 -15.51
C ILE A 192 27.43 -11.96 -15.45
N LEU A 193 26.80 -11.59 -16.57
CA LEU A 193 25.82 -10.50 -16.60
C LEU A 193 24.65 -10.77 -15.64
N PHE A 194 24.24 -12.03 -15.51
CA PHE A 194 23.23 -12.41 -14.54
C PHE A 194 23.69 -12.20 -13.09
N ILE A 195 24.89 -12.65 -12.73
CA ILE A 195 25.47 -12.40 -11.39
C ILE A 195 25.59 -10.90 -11.10
N GLN A 196 26.03 -10.12 -12.07
CA GLN A 196 26.12 -8.66 -11.95
C GLN A 196 24.72 -8.04 -11.75
N GLY A 197 23.71 -8.52 -12.47
CA GLY A 197 22.32 -8.11 -12.30
C GLY A 197 21.77 -8.43 -10.91
N VAL A 198 22.05 -9.64 -10.39
CA VAL A 198 21.66 -10.04 -9.03
C VAL A 198 22.34 -9.16 -7.98
N ARG A 199 23.66 -8.95 -8.09
CA ARG A 199 24.43 -8.09 -7.17
C ARG A 199 23.92 -6.65 -7.18
N SER A 200 23.73 -6.08 -8.37
CA SER A 200 23.26 -4.71 -8.52
C SER A 200 21.83 -4.53 -8.01
N GLY A 201 20.94 -5.49 -8.28
CA GLY A 201 19.57 -5.45 -7.78
C GLY A 201 19.51 -5.60 -6.27
N TYR A 202 20.32 -6.50 -5.71
CA TYR A 202 20.38 -6.76 -4.27
C TYR A 202 21.02 -5.61 -3.49
N ALA A 203 21.99 -4.89 -4.06
CA ALA A 203 22.58 -3.72 -3.42
C ALA A 203 21.51 -2.65 -3.06
N GLY A 204 20.49 -2.48 -3.90
CA GLY A 204 19.35 -1.60 -3.59
C GLY A 204 18.45 -2.12 -2.46
N VAL A 205 18.37 -3.45 -2.29
CA VAL A 205 17.69 -4.10 -1.15
C VAL A 205 18.47 -3.84 0.13
N ASP A 206 19.81 -4.02 0.12
CA ASP A 206 20.66 -3.78 1.29
C ASP A 206 20.62 -2.33 1.79
N GLU A 207 20.67 -1.36 0.87
CA GLU A 207 20.54 0.06 1.23
C GLU A 207 19.19 0.34 1.92
N LYS A 208 18.10 -0.19 1.36
CA LYS A 208 16.75 -0.03 1.94
C LYS A 208 16.58 -0.79 3.24
N LYS A 209 17.22 -1.95 3.40
CA LYS A 209 17.26 -2.72 4.65
C LYS A 209 17.92 -1.93 5.77
N ALA A 210 19.05 -1.28 5.50
CA ALA A 210 19.72 -0.42 6.49
C ALA A 210 18.80 0.73 6.95
N ASN A 211 18.07 1.35 6.01
CA ASN A 211 17.09 2.38 6.33
C ASN A 211 15.91 1.82 7.14
N LEU A 212 15.39 0.64 6.77
CA LEU A 212 14.31 -0.04 7.51
C LEU A 212 14.73 -0.35 8.94
N PHE A 213 15.95 -0.84 9.18
CA PHE A 213 16.43 -1.08 10.55
C PHE A 213 16.55 0.18 11.37
N THR A 214 17.06 1.26 10.77
CA THR A 214 17.11 2.57 11.44
C THR A 214 15.71 3.04 11.83
N GLN A 215 14.74 2.95 10.92
CA GLN A 215 13.36 3.33 11.16
C GLN A 215 12.68 2.42 12.18
N LYS A 216 12.92 1.11 12.11
CA LYS A 216 12.47 0.11 13.08
C LYS A 216 12.97 0.45 14.47
N GLU A 217 14.25 0.80 14.61
CA GLU A 217 14.82 1.19 15.90
C GLU A 217 14.15 2.46 16.45
N ILE A 218 13.91 3.47 15.61
CA ILE A 218 13.17 4.68 16.00
C ILE A 218 11.74 4.32 16.43
N LEU A 219 11.06 3.47 15.65
CA LEU A 219 9.72 2.98 15.94
C LEU A 219 9.70 2.27 17.31
N GLU A 220 10.56 1.28 17.52
CA GLU A 220 10.63 0.46 18.73
C GLU A 220 11.08 1.22 19.98
N LYS A 221 12.00 2.18 19.84
CA LYS A 221 12.55 2.90 21.00
C LYS A 221 11.83 4.20 21.32
N GLN A 222 11.26 4.88 20.32
CA GLN A 222 10.75 6.24 20.48
C GLN A 222 9.24 6.37 20.27
N ILE A 223 8.61 5.48 19.50
CA ILE A 223 7.19 5.56 19.15
C ILE A 223 6.40 4.51 19.91
N LEU A 224 6.68 3.21 19.69
CA LEU A 224 5.98 2.10 20.32
C LEU A 224 5.88 2.24 21.84
N PRO A 225 6.92 2.61 22.61
CA PRO A 225 6.80 2.77 24.06
C PRO A 225 5.87 3.91 24.49
N LYS A 226 5.70 4.93 23.64
CA LYS A 226 4.75 6.04 23.89
C LYS A 226 3.29 5.65 23.58
N VAL A 227 3.08 4.56 22.83
CA VAL A 227 1.76 4.09 22.42
C VAL A 227 1.39 2.69 22.93
N GLN A 228 2.33 1.95 23.54
CA GLN A 228 2.16 0.57 24.00
C GLN A 228 1.10 0.50 25.11
N GLY A 229 0.16 -0.45 24.99
CA GLY A 229 -0.99 -0.62 25.90
C GLY A 229 -2.13 0.38 25.69
N GLY A 230 -1.83 1.56 25.18
CA GLY A 230 -2.81 2.60 24.90
C GLY A 230 -3.48 2.48 23.54
N PHE A 231 -2.79 1.90 22.55
CA PHE A 231 -3.32 1.75 21.20
C PHE A 231 -4.55 0.83 21.17
N LEU A 232 -4.49 -0.33 21.85
CA LEU A 232 -5.64 -1.24 21.95
C LEU A 232 -6.83 -0.57 22.66
N ALA A 233 -6.56 0.21 23.70
CA ALA A 233 -7.57 0.99 24.42
C ALA A 233 -8.17 2.09 23.51
N PHE A 234 -7.34 2.75 22.70
CA PHE A 234 -7.77 3.75 21.73
C PHE A 234 -8.67 3.17 20.64
N THR A 235 -8.29 2.03 20.02
CA THR A 235 -9.15 1.32 19.05
C THR A 235 -10.46 0.87 19.70
N THR A 236 -10.40 0.40 20.94
CA THR A 236 -11.60 0.02 21.72
C THR A 236 -12.50 1.23 21.99
N ASN A 237 -11.93 2.39 22.34
CA ASN A 237 -12.66 3.63 22.56
C ASN A 237 -13.26 4.17 21.26
N LYS A 238 -12.51 4.15 20.15
CA LYS A 238 -12.98 4.54 18.80
C LYS A 238 -14.23 3.75 18.41
N LYS A 239 -14.22 2.43 18.63
CA LYS A 239 -15.39 1.57 18.45
C LYS A 239 -16.51 1.92 19.42
N THR A 240 -16.21 2.02 20.71
CA THR A 240 -17.20 2.32 21.76
C THR A 240 -17.94 3.63 21.50
N PHE A 241 -17.23 4.69 21.09
CA PHE A 241 -17.83 5.98 20.75
C PHE A 241 -18.66 5.92 19.47
N THR A 242 -18.19 5.20 18.43
CA THR A 242 -18.97 4.97 17.20
C THR A 242 -20.28 4.25 17.51
N ASP A 243 -20.23 3.20 18.32
CA ASP A 243 -21.40 2.46 18.77
C ASP A 243 -22.34 3.33 19.63
N ALA A 244 -21.78 4.21 20.47
CA ALA A 244 -22.54 5.15 21.29
C ALA A 244 -23.30 6.19 20.45
N ILE A 245 -22.65 6.82 19.44
CA ILE A 245 -23.31 7.75 18.51
C ILE A 245 -24.47 7.04 17.81
N ARG A 246 -24.22 5.85 17.25
CA ARG A 246 -25.26 5.07 16.56
C ARG A 246 -26.41 4.72 17.50
N LYS A 247 -26.12 4.31 18.73
CA LYS A 247 -27.15 3.98 19.73
C LYS A 247 -27.98 5.20 20.10
N ASP A 248 -27.35 6.35 20.31
CA ASP A 248 -28.05 7.59 20.65
C ASP A 248 -28.97 8.07 19.53
N LEU A 249 -28.48 8.05 18.27
CA LEU A 249 -29.29 8.41 17.10
C LEU A 249 -30.48 7.46 16.92
N ASN A 250 -30.27 6.15 17.08
CA ASN A 250 -31.35 5.16 17.00
C ASN A 250 -32.36 5.31 18.15
N SER A 251 -31.90 5.60 19.37
CA SER A 251 -32.77 5.85 20.52
C SER A 251 -33.62 7.12 20.30
N GLY A 252 -33.02 8.19 19.78
CA GLY A 252 -33.73 9.41 19.40
C GLY A 252 -34.77 9.16 18.31
N LEU A 253 -34.44 8.33 17.32
CA LEU A 253 -35.39 7.88 16.31
C LEU A 253 -36.53 7.08 16.95
N GLU A 254 -36.27 6.05 17.75
CA GLU A 254 -37.29 5.24 18.42
C GLU A 254 -38.24 6.06 19.30
N GLN A 255 -37.71 7.04 20.04
CA GLN A 255 -38.54 7.96 20.82
C GLN A 255 -39.47 8.79 19.92
N SER A 256 -38.96 9.26 18.79
CA SER A 256 -39.71 10.06 17.83
C SER A 256 -40.74 9.22 17.05
N MET A 257 -40.43 7.95 16.81
CA MET A 257 -41.30 6.96 16.14
C MET A 257 -42.57 6.61 16.93
N LYS A 258 -42.68 7.02 18.21
CA LYS A 258 -43.95 6.96 18.96
C LYS A 258 -45.05 7.82 18.33
N GLN A 259 -44.68 8.76 17.47
CA GLN A 259 -45.61 9.51 16.64
C GLN A 259 -45.87 8.73 15.34
N GLU A 260 -47.09 8.21 15.17
CA GLU A 260 -47.50 7.41 13.99
C GLU A 260 -47.19 8.10 12.64
N ARG A 261 -47.06 9.43 12.65
CA ARG A 261 -46.68 10.28 11.51
C ARG A 261 -45.22 10.09 11.07
N LEU A 262 -44.26 10.06 12.01
CA LEU A 262 -42.84 9.84 11.73
C LEU A 262 -42.55 8.38 11.35
N LYS A 263 -43.41 7.45 11.79
CA LYS A 263 -43.35 6.02 11.45
C LYS A 263 -43.40 5.75 9.94
N LYS A 264 -44.10 6.59 9.18
CA LYS A 264 -44.17 6.47 7.70
C LYS A 264 -42.87 6.89 7.00
N GLN A 265 -41.95 7.58 7.69
CA GLN A 265 -40.68 8.06 7.17
C GLN A 265 -39.47 7.29 7.72
N GLU A 266 -39.70 6.15 8.40
CA GLU A 266 -38.65 5.39 9.08
C GLU A 266 -37.45 5.06 8.19
N VAL A 267 -37.71 4.62 6.96
CA VAL A 267 -36.66 4.23 6.00
C VAL A 267 -35.74 5.42 5.67
N GLU A 268 -36.33 6.59 5.43
CA GLU A 268 -35.59 7.82 5.12
C GLU A 268 -34.79 8.32 6.34
N LEU A 269 -35.38 8.26 7.54
CA LEU A 269 -34.73 8.66 8.78
C LEU A 269 -33.56 7.73 9.14
N ARG A 270 -33.69 6.42 8.91
CA ARG A 270 -32.60 5.45 9.07
C ARG A 270 -31.47 5.69 8.06
N ALA A 271 -31.78 6.01 6.81
CA ALA A 271 -30.77 6.36 5.82
C ALA A 271 -29.98 7.63 6.21
N TYR A 272 -30.63 8.58 6.88
CA TYR A 272 -29.96 9.78 7.39
C TYR A 272 -29.02 9.48 8.57
N ILE A 273 -29.41 8.57 9.48
CA ILE A 273 -28.49 8.07 10.52
C ILE A 273 -27.22 7.50 9.89
N GLU A 274 -27.35 6.68 8.83
CA GLU A 274 -26.17 6.14 8.14
C GLU A 274 -25.32 7.23 7.45
N THR A 275 -25.95 8.31 6.97
CA THR A 275 -25.22 9.47 6.42
C THR A 275 -24.38 10.16 7.50
N ILE A 276 -24.95 10.35 8.71
CA ILE A 276 -24.21 10.89 9.86
C ILE A 276 -23.06 9.94 10.25
N MET A 277 -23.31 8.63 10.28
CA MET A 277 -22.28 7.63 10.59
C MET A 277 -21.15 7.63 9.55
N SER A 278 -21.45 7.85 8.26
CA SER A 278 -20.43 8.01 7.22
C SER A 278 -19.53 9.21 7.49
N LYS A 279 -20.12 10.38 7.79
CA LYS A 279 -19.35 11.59 8.12
C LYS A 279 -18.46 11.40 9.35
N TRP A 280 -18.98 10.73 10.37
CA TRP A 280 -18.20 10.37 11.56
C TRP A 280 -17.02 9.46 11.21
N ASN A 281 -17.24 8.43 10.38
CA ASN A 281 -16.17 7.52 9.95
C ASN A 281 -15.11 8.22 9.09
N GLU A 282 -15.52 9.12 8.19
CA GLU A 282 -14.60 9.95 7.39
C GLU A 282 -13.75 10.85 8.28
N TYR A 283 -14.36 11.52 9.26
CA TYR A 283 -13.66 12.33 10.25
C TYR A 283 -12.66 11.48 11.04
N LEU A 284 -13.07 10.27 11.46
CA LEU A 284 -12.20 9.34 12.17
C LEU A 284 -11.00 8.90 11.33
N THR A 285 -11.18 8.62 10.04
CA THR A 285 -10.09 8.26 9.14
C THR A 285 -9.13 9.43 8.92
N GLN A 286 -9.67 10.64 8.71
CA GLN A 286 -8.84 11.82 8.44
C GLN A 286 -8.01 12.24 9.66
N ASN A 287 -8.56 12.13 10.87
CA ASN A 287 -7.93 12.64 12.09
C ASN A 287 -7.25 11.54 12.94
N PHE A 288 -7.61 10.28 12.73
CA PHE A 288 -7.17 9.11 13.52
C PHE A 288 -6.99 7.83 12.67
N GLY A 289 -6.64 7.97 11.38
CA GLY A 289 -6.39 6.86 10.45
C GLY A 289 -4.95 6.34 10.46
N GLN A 290 -4.00 7.19 10.87
CA GLN A 290 -2.56 6.85 10.97
C GLN A 290 -2.27 5.76 12.00
N ASP A 291 -3.23 5.54 12.90
CA ASP A 291 -3.16 4.54 13.94
C ASP A 291 -3.24 3.12 13.31
N ASP A 292 -4.25 2.86 12.48
CA ASP A 292 -4.43 1.54 11.83
C ASP A 292 -3.27 1.25 10.84
N GLU A 293 -2.70 2.30 10.26
CA GLU A 293 -1.48 2.26 9.44
C GLU A 293 -0.24 1.88 10.27
N LEU A 294 -0.13 2.31 11.53
CA LEU A 294 0.96 1.92 12.43
C LEU A 294 0.96 0.42 12.75
N ILE A 295 -0.20 -0.18 13.04
CA ILE A 295 -0.30 -1.64 13.31
C ILE A 295 0.09 -2.44 12.07
N SER A 296 -0.54 -2.14 10.93
CA SER A 296 -0.31 -2.87 9.68
C SER A 296 1.15 -2.75 9.25
N THR A 297 1.72 -1.54 9.30
CA THR A 297 3.13 -1.31 8.94
C THR A 297 4.10 -2.05 9.86
N THR A 298 3.80 -2.19 11.16
CA THR A 298 4.65 -2.96 12.09
C THR A 298 4.66 -4.45 11.72
N GLN A 299 3.51 -5.00 11.34
CA GLN A 299 3.38 -6.39 10.90
C GLN A 299 4.07 -6.60 9.54
N ASP A 300 3.84 -5.69 8.59
CA ASP A 300 4.43 -5.74 7.26
C ASP A 300 5.95 -5.60 7.31
N LEU A 301 6.49 -4.77 8.21
CA LEU A 301 7.93 -4.68 8.47
C LEU A 301 8.52 -6.01 8.92
N GLY A 302 7.87 -6.72 9.86
CA GLY A 302 8.31 -8.04 10.31
C GLY A 302 8.31 -9.08 9.18
N ASN A 303 7.27 -9.06 8.34
CA ASN A 303 7.16 -9.93 7.18
C ASN A 303 8.25 -9.64 6.13
N ILE A 304 8.51 -8.36 5.82
CA ILE A 304 9.55 -7.95 4.87
C ILE A 304 10.93 -8.39 5.34
N ILE A 305 11.27 -8.21 6.62
CA ILE A 305 12.57 -8.64 7.16
C ILE A 305 12.74 -10.16 7.00
N THR A 306 11.70 -10.93 7.31
CA THR A 306 11.73 -12.40 7.18
C THR A 306 11.88 -12.85 5.72
N LEU A 307 11.15 -12.21 4.81
CA LEU A 307 11.21 -12.49 3.38
C LEU A 307 12.57 -12.09 2.79
N GLU A 308 13.16 -11.00 3.26
CA GLU A 308 14.50 -10.60 2.84
C GLU A 308 15.58 -11.55 3.38
N ASP A 309 15.53 -11.98 4.64
CA ASP A 309 16.47 -12.99 5.15
C ASP A 309 16.37 -14.29 4.33
N THR A 310 15.17 -14.66 3.91
CA THR A 310 14.94 -15.83 3.04
C THR A 310 15.55 -15.62 1.65
N LEU A 311 15.37 -14.43 1.05
CA LEU A 311 15.95 -14.08 -0.25
C LEU A 311 17.48 -14.00 -0.17
N HIS A 312 18.02 -13.42 0.90
CA HIS A 312 19.46 -13.34 1.18
C HIS A 312 20.08 -14.73 1.17
N ASN A 313 19.53 -15.64 1.98
CA ASN A 313 20.03 -17.01 2.11
C ASN A 313 19.84 -17.86 0.85
N ARG A 314 18.97 -17.44 -0.07
CA ARG A 314 18.81 -18.07 -1.39
C ARG A 314 19.84 -17.57 -2.41
N ILE A 315 20.33 -16.34 -2.24
CA ILE A 315 21.32 -15.72 -3.13
C ILE A 315 22.74 -15.99 -2.63
N TYR A 316 22.99 -15.79 -1.34
CA TYR A 316 24.30 -15.82 -0.71
C TYR A 316 24.43 -17.00 0.26
N ASP A 317 25.62 -17.57 0.34
CA ASP A 317 25.99 -18.48 1.43
C ASP A 317 26.44 -17.70 2.68
N THR A 318 26.75 -18.42 3.75
CA THR A 318 27.20 -17.84 5.03
C THR A 318 28.54 -17.10 4.93
N THR A 319 29.28 -17.26 3.84
CA THR A 319 30.54 -16.55 3.56
C THR A 319 30.36 -15.37 2.62
N GLY A 320 29.12 -15.07 2.19
CA GLY A 320 28.80 -13.97 1.29
C GLY A 320 29.05 -14.27 -0.18
N ASN A 321 29.31 -15.53 -0.55
CA ASN A 321 29.44 -15.93 -1.95
C ASN A 321 28.05 -16.20 -2.54
N ILE A 322 27.86 -15.87 -3.81
CA ILE A 322 26.62 -16.20 -4.50
C ILE A 322 26.56 -17.72 -4.66
N GLN A 323 25.53 -18.34 -4.10
CA GLN A 323 25.28 -19.77 -4.24
C GLN A 323 25.17 -20.10 -5.73
N SER A 324 25.54 -21.31 -6.15
CA SER A 324 25.46 -21.72 -7.56
C SER A 324 24.02 -21.60 -8.09
N LEU A 325 23.68 -20.45 -8.66
CA LEU A 325 22.35 -20.16 -9.19
C LEU A 325 22.17 -20.89 -10.52
N ASP A 326 21.12 -21.71 -10.61
CA ASP A 326 20.65 -22.27 -11.86
C ASP A 326 20.05 -21.15 -12.73
N MET A 327 20.56 -20.99 -13.96
CA MET A 327 20.06 -19.99 -14.90
C MET A 327 18.58 -20.20 -15.27
N SER A 328 18.03 -21.42 -15.16
CA SER A 328 16.61 -21.67 -15.43
C SER A 328 15.65 -20.95 -14.46
N GLY A 329 16.09 -20.63 -13.24
CA GLY A 329 15.31 -19.92 -12.21
C GLY A 329 15.61 -18.41 -12.13
N SER A 330 16.45 -17.89 -13.03
CA SER A 330 17.04 -16.55 -12.97
C SER A 330 16.03 -15.39 -13.07
N SER A 331 15.02 -15.52 -13.93
CA SER A 331 14.00 -14.48 -14.13
C SER A 331 13.11 -14.30 -12.89
N LEU A 332 12.77 -15.41 -12.23
CA LEU A 332 12.01 -15.39 -10.97
C LEU A 332 12.82 -14.74 -9.86
N LEU A 333 14.11 -15.05 -9.74
CA LEU A 333 14.97 -14.44 -8.73
C LEU A 333 15.13 -12.93 -8.91
N LEU A 334 15.39 -12.45 -10.13
CA LEU A 334 15.46 -11.01 -10.39
C LEU A 334 14.11 -10.31 -10.15
N THR A 335 13.01 -10.99 -10.43
CA THR A 335 11.66 -10.49 -10.10
C THR A 335 11.45 -10.39 -8.60
N ASP A 336 11.86 -11.41 -7.84
CA ASP A 336 11.80 -11.44 -6.37
C ASP A 336 12.63 -10.29 -5.76
N ILE A 337 13.85 -10.05 -6.28
CA ILE A 337 14.71 -8.91 -5.88
C ILE A 337 14.03 -7.57 -6.17
N ASN A 338 13.51 -7.38 -7.38
CA ASN A 338 12.84 -6.12 -7.74
C ASN A 338 11.57 -5.87 -6.91
N LYS A 339 10.80 -6.92 -6.65
CA LYS A 339 9.61 -6.86 -5.79
C LYS A 339 10.03 -6.48 -4.36
N MET A 340 11.01 -7.16 -3.79
CA MET A 340 11.55 -6.85 -2.45
C MET A 340 12.00 -5.40 -2.36
N ASN A 341 12.73 -4.92 -3.37
CA ASN A 341 13.19 -3.55 -3.46
C ASN A 341 12.01 -2.55 -3.49
N GLY A 342 10.94 -2.87 -4.23
CA GLY A 342 9.70 -2.09 -4.25
C GLY A 342 8.98 -2.07 -2.89
N ASP A 343 8.73 -3.24 -2.32
CA ASP A 343 8.02 -3.43 -1.05
C ASP A 343 8.75 -2.73 0.10
N MET A 344 10.08 -2.89 0.21
CA MET A 344 10.91 -2.17 1.18
C MET A 344 10.89 -0.66 1.00
N GLY A 345 10.83 -0.18 -0.25
CA GLY A 345 10.73 1.25 -0.55
C GLY A 345 9.42 1.83 -0.03
N HIS A 346 8.31 1.13 -0.28
CA HIS A 346 6.99 1.52 0.17
C HIS A 346 6.88 1.57 1.71
N ILE A 347 7.33 0.50 2.39
CA ILE A 347 7.33 0.47 3.86
C ILE A 347 8.20 1.59 4.45
N ASN A 348 9.38 1.85 3.88
CA ASN A 348 10.23 2.95 4.31
C ASN A 348 9.50 4.31 4.24
N THR A 349 8.73 4.56 3.18
CA THR A 349 7.94 5.80 3.06
C THR A 349 6.85 5.89 4.11
N ILE A 350 6.11 4.80 4.36
CA ILE A 350 5.06 4.78 5.38
C ILE A 350 5.66 5.02 6.78
N LEU A 351 6.74 4.30 7.12
CA LEU A 351 7.44 4.47 8.39
C LEU A 351 7.99 5.88 8.57
N GLN A 352 8.52 6.53 7.53
CA GLN A 352 8.92 7.95 7.60
C GLN A 352 7.75 8.86 7.93
N ASN A 353 6.59 8.66 7.31
CA ASN A 353 5.39 9.46 7.58
C ASN A 353 4.86 9.25 9.00
N ILE A 354 4.88 8.00 9.48
CA ILE A 354 4.54 7.64 10.86
C ILE A 354 5.51 8.34 11.82
N ILE A 355 6.82 8.20 11.60
CA ILE A 355 7.85 8.80 12.45
C ILE A 355 7.69 10.32 12.51
N ALA A 356 7.52 10.98 11.37
CA ALA A 356 7.27 12.43 11.32
C ALA A 356 6.05 12.82 12.16
N SER A 357 4.93 12.10 12.01
CA SER A 357 3.65 12.40 12.67
C SER A 357 3.68 12.20 14.20
N TYR A 358 4.43 11.21 14.70
CA TYR A 358 4.56 10.97 16.14
C TYR A 358 5.75 11.71 16.79
N SER A 359 6.72 12.19 15.99
CA SER A 359 7.87 12.97 16.50
C SER A 359 7.50 14.37 17.01
N THR A 360 6.37 14.94 16.56
CA THR A 360 5.92 16.30 16.92
C THR A 360 5.12 16.38 18.23
N GLY A 361 5.14 15.34 19.07
CA GLY A 361 4.60 15.40 20.43
C GLY A 361 3.17 14.87 20.63
N ASN A 362 2.61 14.12 19.68
CA ASN A 362 1.38 13.35 19.92
C ASN A 362 1.68 12.23 20.93
N VAL A 363 1.43 12.47 22.22
CA VAL A 363 1.47 11.45 23.27
C VAL A 363 0.10 10.77 23.33
N LEU A 364 0.04 9.48 23.67
CA LEU A 364 -1.20 8.73 23.66
C LEU A 364 -2.32 9.30 24.57
N SER A 365 -1.97 9.98 25.66
CA SER A 365 -2.94 10.75 26.46
C SER A 365 -3.61 11.85 25.64
N SER A 366 -2.84 12.61 24.85
CA SER A 366 -3.37 13.64 23.96
C SER A 366 -4.26 13.09 22.84
N LEU A 367 -4.00 11.88 22.35
CA LEU A 367 -4.84 11.25 21.32
C LEU A 367 -6.18 10.78 21.89
N ASN A 368 -6.17 10.13 23.06
CA ASN A 368 -7.41 9.69 23.69
C ASN A 368 -8.25 10.88 24.19
N ASP A 369 -7.62 11.91 24.77
CA ASP A 369 -8.31 13.14 25.17
C ASP A 369 -8.87 13.90 23.96
N ARG A 370 -8.14 13.93 22.83
CA ARG A 370 -8.65 14.49 21.56
C ARG A 370 -9.80 13.66 20.99
N LEU A 371 -9.76 12.34 21.07
CA LEU A 371 -10.86 11.46 20.64
C LEU A 371 -12.10 11.66 21.52
N ILE A 372 -11.93 11.77 22.84
CA ILE A 372 -13.03 12.08 23.78
C ILE A 372 -13.62 13.45 23.47
N THR A 373 -12.78 14.46 23.26
CA THR A 373 -13.21 15.84 22.93
C THR A 373 -13.92 15.90 21.58
N ALA A 374 -13.39 15.20 20.57
CA ALA A 374 -14.01 15.09 19.25
C ALA A 374 -15.37 14.39 19.34
N TYR A 375 -15.45 13.26 20.05
CA TYR A 375 -16.72 12.57 20.31
C TYR A 375 -17.74 13.50 20.98
N GLN A 376 -17.36 14.22 22.05
CA GLN A 376 -18.26 15.14 22.73
C GLN A 376 -18.73 16.28 21.82
N THR A 377 -17.84 16.82 21.00
CA THR A 377 -18.12 17.95 20.11
C THR A 377 -19.02 17.51 18.95
N GLU A 378 -18.59 16.49 18.20
CA GLU A 378 -19.29 15.99 17.01
C GLU A 378 -20.63 15.34 17.37
N LEU A 379 -20.74 14.60 18.48
CA LEU A 379 -22.02 14.05 18.95
C LEU A 379 -23.04 15.17 19.19
N THR A 380 -22.61 16.29 19.75
CA THR A 380 -23.50 17.43 20.01
C THR A 380 -24.00 18.04 18.71
N VAL A 381 -23.12 18.21 17.71
CA VAL A 381 -23.48 18.70 16.37
C VAL A 381 -24.46 17.74 15.70
N TYR A 382 -24.15 16.44 15.67
CA TYR A 382 -25.00 15.44 15.02
C TYR A 382 -26.37 15.29 15.70
N ARG A 383 -26.43 15.41 17.03
CA ARG A 383 -27.71 15.44 17.76
C ARG A 383 -28.53 16.67 17.40
N ALA A 384 -27.91 17.85 17.32
CA ALA A 384 -28.59 19.09 16.95
C ALA A 384 -29.13 19.02 15.51
N ASP A 385 -28.32 18.55 14.57
CA ASP A 385 -28.71 18.35 13.17
C ASP A 385 -29.86 17.36 13.02
N PHE A 386 -29.79 16.23 13.73
CA PHE A 386 -30.84 15.21 13.69
C PHE A 386 -32.15 15.72 14.31
N THR A 387 -32.07 16.44 15.43
CA THR A 387 -33.24 17.04 16.09
C THR A 387 -33.90 18.08 15.19
N LYS A 388 -33.11 18.98 14.59
CA LYS A 388 -33.60 19.99 13.66
C LYS A 388 -34.31 19.37 12.45
N LEU A 389 -33.75 18.30 11.89
CA LEU A 389 -34.38 17.57 10.78
C LEU A 389 -35.73 16.96 11.20
N LEU A 390 -35.80 16.34 12.38
CA LEU A 390 -37.05 15.78 12.91
C LEU A 390 -38.11 16.88 13.08
N GLU A 391 -37.72 18.04 13.60
CA GLU A 391 -38.61 19.20 13.76
C GLU A 391 -39.11 19.73 12.41
N GLU A 392 -38.24 19.89 11.41
CA GLU A 392 -38.59 20.35 10.07
C GLU A 392 -39.57 19.39 9.36
N ARG A 393 -39.33 18.09 9.47
CA ARG A 393 -40.20 17.05 8.90
C ARG A 393 -41.57 17.01 9.59
N LEU A 394 -41.59 17.13 10.92
CA LEU A 394 -42.83 17.21 11.68
C LEU A 394 -43.66 18.44 11.27
N ASN A 395 -43.02 19.61 11.16
CA ASN A 395 -43.68 20.86 10.77
C ASN A 395 -44.26 20.80 9.35
N THR A 396 -43.53 20.21 8.39
CA THR A 396 -44.00 20.06 7.01
C THR A 396 -45.24 19.15 6.96
N THR A 397 -45.21 18.03 7.68
CA THR A 397 -46.34 17.10 7.75
C THR A 397 -47.58 17.75 8.40
N LEU A 398 -47.39 18.54 9.46
CA LEU A 398 -48.47 19.30 10.11
C LEU A 398 -49.11 20.33 9.17
N LEU A 399 -48.30 20.99 8.34
CA LEU A 399 -48.79 21.95 7.36
C LEU A 399 -49.62 21.26 6.26
N GLU A 400 -49.16 20.12 5.74
CA GLU A 400 -49.91 19.33 4.75
C GLU A 400 -51.26 18.85 5.31
N GLU A 401 -51.29 18.33 6.54
CA GLU A 401 -52.55 17.90 7.18
C GLU A 401 -53.51 19.06 7.44
N LYS A 402 -52.98 20.22 7.85
CA LYS A 402 -53.78 21.44 8.03
C LYS A 402 -54.38 21.90 6.70
N ASN A 403 -53.59 21.94 5.63
CA ASN A 403 -54.04 22.32 4.28
C ASN A 403 -55.11 21.35 3.76
N HIS A 404 -54.93 20.06 4.02
CA HIS A 404 -55.90 19.03 3.65
C HIS A 404 -57.23 19.20 4.40
N THR A 405 -57.18 19.39 5.72
CA THR A 405 -58.38 19.64 6.55
C THR A 405 -59.11 20.91 6.12
N GLN A 406 -58.35 21.98 5.81
CA GLN A 406 -58.90 23.22 5.27
C GLN A 406 -59.58 23.00 3.92
N THR A 407 -59.00 22.18 3.04
CA THR A 407 -59.60 21.85 1.74
C THR A 407 -60.94 21.13 1.92
N LEU A 408 -61.03 20.15 2.83
CA LEU A 408 -62.29 19.47 3.14
C LEU A 408 -63.37 20.42 3.65
N ALA A 409 -63.00 21.38 4.52
CA ALA A 409 -63.90 22.41 5.04
C ALA A 409 -64.35 23.40 3.95
N LEU A 410 -63.45 23.78 3.04
CA LEU A 410 -63.78 24.63 1.88
C LEU A 410 -64.74 23.92 0.92
N LEU A 411 -64.60 22.61 0.71
CA LEU A 411 -65.56 21.82 -0.06
C LEU A 411 -66.96 21.85 0.58
N ASP A 412 -67.06 21.73 1.91
CA ASP A 412 -68.34 21.85 2.62
C ASP A 412 -68.93 23.26 2.53
N GLN A 413 -68.08 24.28 2.65
CA GLN A 413 -68.52 25.68 2.55
C GLN A 413 -69.08 25.99 1.15
N GLU A 414 -68.39 25.57 0.09
CA GLU A 414 -68.87 25.74 -1.28
C GLU A 414 -70.17 24.95 -1.52
N GLU A 415 -70.33 23.77 -0.90
CA GLU A 415 -71.60 23.03 -0.95
C GLU A 415 -72.74 23.82 -0.30
N GLN A 416 -72.52 24.41 0.87
CA GLN A 416 -73.54 25.22 1.56
C GLN A 416 -73.93 26.47 0.77
N ILE A 417 -72.94 27.16 0.19
CA ILE A 417 -73.19 28.31 -0.69
C ILE A 417 -74.05 27.90 -1.89
N LEU A 418 -73.74 26.76 -2.52
CA LEU A 418 -74.55 26.25 -3.62
C LEU A 418 -75.98 25.95 -3.17
N LYS A 419 -76.19 25.27 -2.03
CA LYS A 419 -77.53 24.98 -1.50
C LYS A 419 -78.37 26.25 -1.33
N GLN A 420 -77.80 27.28 -0.70
CA GLN A 420 -78.48 28.58 -0.51
C GLN A 420 -78.86 29.23 -1.85
N ASN A 421 -77.95 29.21 -2.84
CA ASN A 421 -78.25 29.77 -4.16
C ASN A 421 -79.34 28.98 -4.90
N LEU A 422 -79.38 27.66 -4.73
CA LEU A 422 -80.36 26.78 -5.38
C LEU A 422 -81.78 26.95 -4.82
N GLU A 423 -81.96 27.36 -3.55
CA GLU A 423 -83.28 27.61 -2.95
C GLU A 423 -84.07 28.70 -3.69
N THR A 424 -83.37 29.64 -4.33
CA THR A 424 -83.97 30.77 -5.06
C THR A 424 -84.05 30.57 -6.57
N ALA A 425 -83.45 29.49 -7.09
CA ALA A 425 -83.38 29.22 -8.53
C ALA A 425 -84.68 28.57 -9.05
N THR A 426 -85.38 29.26 -9.96
CA THR A 426 -86.63 28.79 -10.55
C THR A 426 -86.49 28.18 -11.94
N SER A 427 -85.43 28.52 -12.69
CA SER A 427 -85.18 28.00 -14.04
C SER A 427 -84.04 26.97 -14.08
N ALA A 428 -84.18 25.96 -14.93
CA ALA A 428 -83.17 24.91 -15.09
C ALA A 428 -81.84 25.44 -15.64
N ASP A 429 -81.86 26.43 -16.53
CA ASP A 429 -80.65 27.02 -17.12
C ASP A 429 -79.83 27.79 -16.07
N PHE A 430 -80.50 28.51 -15.16
CA PHE A 430 -79.82 29.21 -14.07
C PHE A 430 -79.26 28.22 -13.03
N THR A 431 -80.01 27.16 -12.70
CA THR A 431 -79.52 26.05 -11.87
C THR A 431 -78.25 25.42 -12.47
N GLU A 432 -78.23 25.16 -13.78
CA GLU A 432 -77.07 24.59 -14.47
C GLU A 432 -75.83 25.48 -14.41
N GLN A 433 -75.99 26.80 -14.59
CA GLN A 433 -74.89 27.75 -14.44
C GLN A 433 -74.30 27.75 -13.02
N LEU A 434 -75.15 27.77 -11.99
CA LEU A 434 -74.72 27.73 -10.60
C LEU A 434 -73.95 26.44 -10.28
N VAL A 435 -74.46 25.30 -10.72
CA VAL A 435 -73.85 23.98 -10.50
C VAL A 435 -72.51 23.86 -11.25
N ASN A 436 -72.41 24.33 -12.49
CA ASN A 436 -71.16 24.29 -13.26
C ASN A 436 -70.06 25.17 -12.63
N ASN A 437 -70.43 26.34 -12.11
CA ASN A 437 -69.50 27.21 -11.38
C ASN A 437 -69.01 26.52 -10.09
N PHE A 438 -69.91 25.91 -9.32
CA PHE A 438 -69.55 25.13 -8.14
C PHE A 438 -68.61 23.97 -8.47
N ILE A 439 -68.93 23.17 -9.49
CA ILE A 439 -68.10 22.03 -9.94
C ILE A 439 -66.68 22.50 -10.30
N THR A 440 -66.56 23.64 -10.97
CA THR A 440 -65.26 24.23 -11.32
C THR A 440 -64.44 24.57 -10.07
N LYS A 441 -65.07 25.17 -9.05
CA LYS A 441 -64.41 25.51 -7.79
C LYS A 441 -63.96 24.27 -7.01
N ILE A 442 -64.83 23.28 -6.82
CA ILE A 442 -64.46 22.06 -6.07
C ILE A 442 -63.40 21.22 -6.80
N ASN A 443 -63.39 21.22 -8.14
CA ASN A 443 -62.32 20.58 -8.92
C ASN A 443 -60.97 21.29 -8.73
N THR A 444 -60.98 22.62 -8.60
CA THR A 444 -59.76 23.40 -8.35
C THR A 444 -59.21 23.11 -6.95
N LEU A 445 -60.08 23.12 -5.93
CA LEU A 445 -59.72 22.80 -4.55
C LEU A 445 -59.15 21.38 -4.42
N THR A 446 -59.79 20.39 -5.05
CA THR A 446 -59.32 18.99 -5.00
C THR A 446 -58.04 18.75 -5.78
N LYS A 447 -57.82 19.44 -6.91
CA LYS A 447 -56.56 19.34 -7.67
C LYS A 447 -55.37 19.87 -6.86
N ALA A 448 -55.58 20.88 -6.02
CA ALA A 448 -54.52 21.44 -5.17
C ALA A 448 -54.12 20.50 -4.02
N ASP A 449 -55.07 19.76 -3.43
CA ASP A 449 -54.82 18.83 -2.33
C ASP A 449 -54.40 17.42 -2.78
N GLY A 450 -55.05 16.89 -3.82
CA GLY A 450 -54.68 15.61 -4.45
C GLY A 450 -54.91 14.34 -3.61
N LYS A 451 -55.54 14.44 -2.43
CA LYS A 451 -55.83 13.27 -1.57
C LYS A 451 -57.07 12.52 -2.03
N ALA A 452 -57.11 11.22 -1.76
CA ALA A 452 -58.14 10.31 -2.27
C ALA A 452 -59.56 10.64 -1.76
N ASP A 453 -59.68 11.07 -0.51
CA ASP A 453 -60.93 11.41 0.14
C ASP A 453 -61.48 12.78 -0.31
N THR A 454 -60.63 13.79 -0.56
CA THR A 454 -61.07 15.05 -1.19
C THR A 454 -61.55 14.82 -2.62
N LEU A 455 -60.82 14.00 -3.40
CA LEU A 455 -61.25 13.56 -4.73
C LEU A 455 -62.61 12.84 -4.69
N LYS A 456 -62.77 11.87 -3.77
CA LYS A 456 -64.02 11.13 -3.56
C LYS A 456 -65.18 12.06 -3.21
N LYS A 457 -64.96 13.01 -2.29
CA LYS A 457 -65.97 14.00 -1.89
C LYS A 457 -66.40 14.89 -3.05
N SER A 458 -65.46 15.42 -3.83
CA SER A 458 -65.77 16.23 -5.01
C SER A 458 -66.57 15.46 -6.06
N GLN A 459 -66.24 14.19 -6.32
CA GLN A 459 -67.00 13.34 -7.25
C GLN A 459 -68.44 13.12 -6.78
N ILE A 460 -68.66 12.82 -5.50
CA ILE A 460 -70.00 12.69 -4.91
C ILE A 460 -70.79 13.99 -5.11
N LEU A 461 -70.20 15.14 -4.78
CA LEU A 461 -70.84 16.45 -4.91
C LEU A 461 -71.18 16.74 -6.37
N LYS A 462 -70.24 16.54 -7.30
CA LYS A 462 -70.47 16.71 -8.74
C LYS A 462 -71.68 15.91 -9.23
N ASN A 463 -71.72 14.61 -8.93
CA ASN A 463 -72.80 13.73 -9.38
C ASN A 463 -74.15 14.14 -8.78
N ARG A 464 -74.18 14.45 -7.48
CA ARG A 464 -75.38 14.90 -6.78
C ARG A 464 -75.97 16.17 -7.40
N TYR A 465 -75.16 17.20 -7.61
CA TYR A 465 -75.66 18.48 -8.11
C TYR A 465 -75.97 18.46 -9.60
N MET A 466 -75.25 17.67 -10.41
CA MET A 466 -75.65 17.43 -11.80
C MET A 466 -77.00 16.70 -11.88
N ARG A 467 -77.28 15.75 -10.97
CA ARG A 467 -78.61 15.13 -10.86
C ARG A 467 -79.70 16.16 -10.56
N ILE A 468 -79.44 17.13 -9.68
CA ILE A 468 -80.40 18.21 -9.38
C ILE A 468 -80.69 19.06 -10.62
N VAL A 469 -79.67 19.39 -11.43
CA VAL A 469 -79.88 20.09 -12.72
C VAL A 469 -80.80 19.28 -13.63
N VAL A 470 -80.52 17.99 -13.80
CA VAL A 470 -81.35 17.11 -14.63
C VAL A 470 -82.77 17.01 -14.07
N GLN A 471 -82.93 16.93 -12.74
CA GLN A 471 -84.26 16.91 -12.11
C GLN A 471 -85.04 18.18 -12.42
N LYS A 472 -84.42 19.37 -12.35
CA LYS A 472 -85.08 20.61 -12.75
C LYS A 472 -85.46 20.68 -14.22
N LYS A 473 -84.66 20.07 -15.11
CA LYS A 473 -85.03 19.93 -16.52
C LYS A 473 -86.24 19.00 -16.69
N ILE A 474 -86.33 17.92 -15.93
CA ILE A 474 -87.47 16.97 -15.92
C ILE A 474 -88.74 17.65 -15.41
N ASP A 475 -88.63 18.50 -14.39
CA ASP A 475 -89.76 19.16 -13.73
C ASP A 475 -90.40 20.29 -14.56
N ASN A 476 -89.90 20.54 -15.77
CA ASN A 476 -90.45 21.55 -16.68
C ASN A 476 -91.90 21.20 -17.07
N GLU A 477 -92.79 22.21 -17.09
CA GLU A 477 -94.21 22.04 -17.41
C GLU A 477 -94.47 21.34 -18.75
N ALA A 478 -93.59 21.54 -19.74
CA ALA A 478 -93.66 20.89 -21.05
C ALA A 478 -93.57 19.35 -20.98
N PHE A 479 -93.13 18.78 -19.86
CA PHE A 479 -92.97 17.35 -19.66
C PHE A 479 -94.05 16.69 -18.79
N ILE A 480 -94.96 17.46 -18.19
CA ILE A 480 -96.06 16.92 -17.34
C ILE A 480 -96.81 15.76 -18.01
N PRO A 481 -97.17 15.79 -19.31
CA PRO A 481 -97.88 14.69 -19.97
C PRO A 481 -97.13 13.35 -19.96
N TYR A 482 -95.82 13.34 -19.71
CA TYR A 482 -94.98 12.15 -19.77
C TYR A 482 -94.60 11.57 -18.40
N TYR A 483 -95.06 12.18 -17.30
CA TYR A 483 -94.70 11.74 -15.94
C TYR A 483 -95.14 10.30 -15.63
N GLY A 484 -96.24 9.83 -16.24
CA GLY A 484 -96.70 8.45 -16.11
C GLY A 484 -95.70 7.38 -16.59
N ILE A 485 -94.66 7.77 -17.35
CA ILE A 485 -93.61 6.87 -17.86
C ILE A 485 -92.46 6.71 -16.85
N ARG A 486 -92.31 7.66 -15.91
CA ARG A 486 -91.15 7.78 -15.02
C ARG A 486 -90.96 6.57 -14.10
N ASN A 487 -92.01 6.17 -13.39
CA ASN A 487 -91.92 5.06 -12.43
C ASN A 487 -91.51 3.75 -13.12
N THR A 488 -91.99 3.50 -14.34
CA THR A 488 -91.62 2.32 -15.13
C THR A 488 -90.17 2.37 -15.59
N LEU A 489 -89.69 3.56 -16.00
CA LEU A 489 -88.29 3.76 -16.39
C LEU A 489 -87.34 3.61 -15.20
N ASP A 490 -87.62 4.24 -14.06
CA ASP A 490 -86.78 4.18 -12.87
C ASP A 490 -86.60 2.73 -12.38
N ALA A 491 -87.70 1.96 -12.30
CA ALA A 491 -87.64 0.54 -11.92
C ALA A 491 -86.84 -0.32 -12.92
N SER A 492 -87.02 -0.06 -14.22
CA SER A 492 -86.30 -0.80 -15.27
C SER A 492 -84.81 -0.47 -15.27
N LEU A 493 -84.45 0.81 -15.09
CA LEU A 493 -83.07 1.28 -15.07
C LEU A 493 -82.30 0.75 -13.85
N ALA A 494 -82.94 0.70 -12.68
CA ALA A 494 -82.33 0.12 -11.49
C ALA A 494 -81.93 -1.35 -11.72
N GLN A 495 -82.82 -2.16 -12.31
CA GLN A 495 -82.52 -3.56 -12.67
C GLN A 495 -81.42 -3.68 -13.74
N ILE A 496 -81.45 -2.80 -14.75
CA ILE A 496 -80.41 -2.76 -15.80
C ILE A 496 -79.05 -2.43 -15.19
N PHE A 497 -78.95 -1.44 -14.31
CA PHE A 497 -77.67 -1.05 -13.72
C PHE A 497 -77.11 -2.13 -12.81
N ILE A 498 -77.94 -2.79 -11.99
CA ILE A 498 -77.52 -3.97 -11.20
C ILE A 498 -77.03 -5.09 -12.11
N SER A 499 -77.77 -5.40 -13.18
CA SER A 499 -77.38 -6.43 -14.14
C SER A 499 -76.06 -6.09 -14.85
N LEU A 500 -75.87 -4.84 -15.24
CA LEU A 500 -74.62 -4.36 -15.84
C LEU A 500 -73.46 -4.43 -14.83
N GLU A 501 -73.67 -4.03 -13.58
CA GLU A 501 -72.65 -4.07 -12.53
C GLU A 501 -72.17 -5.50 -12.30
N ASN A 502 -73.11 -6.45 -12.20
CA ASN A 502 -72.80 -7.87 -12.09
C ASN A 502 -72.02 -8.43 -13.29
N LYS A 503 -72.16 -7.81 -14.48
CA LYS A 503 -71.53 -8.27 -15.72
C LYS A 503 -70.15 -7.68 -15.96
N VAL A 504 -69.95 -6.40 -15.67
CA VAL A 504 -68.70 -5.68 -16.03
C VAL A 504 -67.93 -5.11 -14.83
N GLY A 505 -68.49 -5.20 -13.62
CA GLY A 505 -67.92 -4.67 -12.39
C GLY A 505 -68.22 -3.18 -12.18
N LYS A 506 -68.31 -2.79 -10.91
CA LYS A 506 -68.58 -1.42 -10.44
C LYS A 506 -67.59 -0.39 -11.01
N ASP A 507 -66.29 -0.68 -10.95
CA ASP A 507 -65.24 0.24 -11.43
C ASP A 507 -65.37 0.56 -12.92
N THR A 508 -65.70 -0.45 -13.73
CA THR A 508 -65.94 -0.26 -15.17
C THR A 508 -67.14 0.65 -15.42
N LEU A 509 -68.22 0.50 -14.63
CA LEU A 509 -69.40 1.35 -14.77
C LEU A 509 -69.14 2.79 -14.35
N VAL A 510 -68.41 3.01 -13.25
CA VAL A 510 -68.02 4.36 -12.79
C VAL A 510 -67.24 5.12 -13.88
N ILE A 511 -66.44 4.42 -14.70
CA ILE A 511 -65.72 5.02 -15.83
C ILE A 511 -66.62 5.23 -17.07
N LYS A 512 -67.53 4.30 -17.38
CA LYS A 512 -68.31 4.30 -18.63
C LYS A 512 -69.55 5.19 -18.58
N PHE A 513 -70.20 5.29 -17.43
CA PHE A 513 -71.43 6.06 -17.24
C PHE A 513 -71.27 7.57 -17.53
N PRO A 514 -70.17 8.24 -17.14
CA PRO A 514 -69.89 9.62 -17.57
C PRO A 514 -69.85 9.78 -19.09
N THR A 515 -69.27 8.83 -19.83
CA THR A 515 -69.27 8.88 -21.30
C THR A 515 -70.68 8.73 -21.88
N ILE A 516 -71.56 7.99 -21.21
CA ILE A 516 -72.96 7.87 -21.61
C ILE A 516 -73.71 9.16 -21.33
N THR A 517 -73.46 9.83 -20.19
CA THR A 517 -74.06 11.14 -19.92
C THR A 517 -73.65 12.18 -20.95
N ASP A 518 -72.38 12.22 -21.37
CA ASP A 518 -71.90 13.15 -22.41
C ASP A 518 -72.61 12.92 -23.77
N LYS A 519 -72.87 11.65 -24.11
CA LYS A 519 -73.64 11.29 -25.31
C LYS A 519 -75.10 11.71 -25.20
N ILE A 520 -75.69 11.58 -24.01
CA ILE A 520 -77.06 12.06 -23.75
C ILE A 520 -77.11 13.58 -23.90
N ASP A 521 -76.16 14.33 -23.33
CA ASP A 521 -76.09 15.80 -23.47
C ASP A 521 -75.98 16.23 -24.94
N THR A 522 -75.13 15.54 -25.71
CA THR A 522 -74.98 15.78 -27.16
C THR A 522 -76.29 15.54 -27.92
N LEU A 523 -77.06 14.51 -27.53
CA LEU A 523 -78.37 14.24 -28.12
C LEU A 523 -79.36 15.34 -27.72
N LEU A 524 -79.43 15.71 -26.45
CA LEU A 524 -80.34 16.73 -25.92
C LEU A 524 -80.14 18.11 -26.55
N GLN A 525 -78.96 18.42 -27.10
CA GLN A 525 -78.70 19.65 -27.84
C GLN A 525 -79.27 19.66 -29.27
N ARG A 526 -79.68 18.50 -29.81
CA ARG A 526 -80.27 18.41 -31.16
C ARG A 526 -81.73 18.89 -31.15
N THR A 527 -82.09 19.73 -32.12
CA THR A 527 -83.42 20.37 -32.24
C THR A 527 -84.54 19.42 -32.66
N THR A 528 -84.23 18.19 -33.11
CA THR A 528 -85.19 17.25 -33.69
C THR A 528 -85.71 16.16 -32.74
N ILE A 529 -85.35 16.18 -31.45
CA ILE A 529 -85.79 15.17 -30.48
C ILE A 529 -87.21 15.48 -29.97
N SER A 530 -88.10 14.49 -30.04
CA SER A 530 -89.47 14.64 -29.53
C SER A 530 -89.49 14.89 -28.00
N PRO A 531 -90.49 15.63 -27.48
CA PRO A 531 -90.58 15.91 -26.04
C PRO A 531 -90.58 14.63 -25.17
N LYS A 532 -91.25 13.57 -25.63
CA LYS A 532 -91.24 12.25 -24.97
C LYS A 532 -89.84 11.64 -24.89
N MET A 533 -89.08 11.68 -25.97
CA MET A 533 -87.72 11.12 -26.02
C MET A 533 -86.75 11.96 -25.18
N ARG A 534 -86.88 13.29 -25.24
CA ARG A 534 -86.12 14.23 -24.39
C ARG A 534 -86.35 13.94 -22.91
N TYR A 535 -87.61 13.74 -22.51
CA TYR A 535 -87.95 13.33 -21.15
C TYR A 535 -87.30 12.01 -20.74
N SER A 536 -87.42 10.96 -21.57
CA SER A 536 -86.81 9.65 -21.28
C SER A 536 -85.29 9.73 -21.15
N LEU A 537 -84.61 10.49 -22.01
CA LEU A 537 -83.15 10.69 -21.93
C LEU A 537 -82.73 11.40 -20.64
N LEU A 538 -83.47 12.42 -20.19
CA LEU A 538 -83.21 13.10 -18.93
C LEU A 538 -83.44 12.16 -17.73
N VAL A 539 -84.48 11.33 -17.75
CA VAL A 539 -84.72 10.31 -16.70
C VAL A 539 -83.57 9.31 -16.63
N VAL A 540 -83.08 8.82 -17.77
CA VAL A 540 -81.89 7.94 -17.83
C VAL A 540 -80.66 8.64 -17.25
N GLN A 541 -80.40 9.88 -17.65
CA GLN A 541 -79.25 10.66 -17.17
C GLN A 541 -79.31 10.90 -15.65
N SER A 542 -80.49 11.21 -15.10
CA SER A 542 -80.70 11.37 -13.66
C SER A 542 -80.39 10.10 -12.88
N ASN A 543 -80.83 8.94 -13.40
CA ASN A 543 -80.52 7.63 -12.81
C ASN A 543 -79.03 7.31 -12.90
N ILE A 544 -78.35 7.64 -14.00
CA ILE A 544 -76.90 7.45 -14.12
C ILE A 544 -76.16 8.26 -13.04
N PHE A 545 -76.51 9.53 -12.85
CA PHE A 545 -75.88 10.34 -11.80
C PHE A 545 -76.17 9.82 -10.39
N GLN A 546 -77.38 9.30 -10.14
CA GLN A 546 -77.70 8.64 -8.87
C GLN A 546 -76.79 7.43 -8.62
N TYR A 547 -76.65 6.56 -9.63
CA TYR A 547 -75.77 5.41 -9.54
C TYR A 547 -74.33 5.82 -9.28
N LEU A 548 -73.82 6.83 -10.00
CA LEU A 548 -72.45 7.32 -9.81
C LEU A 548 -72.25 7.92 -8.41
N GLU A 549 -73.23 8.62 -7.84
CA GLU A 549 -73.17 9.12 -6.46
C GLU A 549 -73.05 7.95 -5.47
N ASP A 550 -73.93 6.96 -5.57
CA ASP A 550 -73.97 5.82 -4.64
C ASP A 550 -72.76 4.89 -4.80
N ALA A 551 -72.27 4.72 -6.02
CA ALA A 551 -71.06 3.95 -6.28
C ALA A 551 -69.80 4.63 -5.71
N THR A 552 -69.82 5.96 -5.55
CA THR A 552 -68.69 6.72 -5.01
C THR A 552 -68.76 6.85 -3.49
N LYS A 553 -69.88 6.56 -2.82
CA LYS A 553 -69.96 6.47 -1.35
C LYS A 553 -69.19 5.25 -0.85
#